data_AF-A0A969SFH2-F1
#
_entry.id   AF-A0A969SFH2-F1
#
_cell.length_a   1.000
_cell.length_b   1.000
_cell.length_c   1.000
_cell.angle_alpha   90.00
_cell.angle_beta   90.00
_cell.angle_gamma   90.00
#
_symmetry.space_group_name_H-M   'P 1'
#
loop_
_entity.id
_entity.type
_entity.pdbx_description
1 polymer ?
#
loop_
_entity_poly.entity_id
_entity_poly.type
_entity_poly.pdbx_seq_one_letter_code
_entity_poly.pdbx_strand_id
1 'polypeptide(L)'
;MYPSHRPRRLRQSDPLRRMVRETVLTPDDLIYPLFAVSGEGVAKEVISMPGVFQLSIDKIVEEAKQVRDLGIPSVILFGIPNEKDAEATGAWHDCGIVQRAATAIKEAVPELVVVADTCLCEYTTHGHCGYLETGDLTGQ
;
A
#
# COMPACT_ATOMS: atom_id res chain seq x y z
N MET A 1 32.71 -41.15 14.31
CA MET A 1 31.84 -40.62 15.38
C MET A 1 30.53 -40.16 14.76
N TYR A 2 29.40 -40.78 15.12
CA TYR A 2 28.07 -40.41 14.66
C TYR A 2 27.49 -39.25 15.52
N PRO A 3 26.64 -38.35 14.97
CA PRO A 3 26.34 -38.14 13.55
C PRO A 3 27.41 -37.34 12.79
N SER A 4 27.58 -37.68 11.51
CA SER A 4 28.45 -37.00 10.53
C SER A 4 27.92 -35.62 10.15
N HIS A 5 26.61 -35.52 9.89
CA HIS A 5 25.92 -34.28 9.57
C HIS A 5 25.39 -33.59 10.84
N ARG A 6 25.78 -32.34 11.06
CA ARG A 6 25.35 -31.55 12.23
C ARG A 6 25.05 -30.11 11.81
N PRO A 7 23.82 -29.81 11.36
CA PRO A 7 23.43 -28.47 10.92
C PRO A 7 23.65 -27.38 11.99
N ARG A 8 23.60 -27.76 13.27
CA ARG A 8 23.87 -26.84 14.38
C ARG A 8 25.27 -26.22 14.37
N ARG A 9 26.27 -26.84 13.71
CA ARG A 9 27.64 -26.29 13.59
C ARG A 9 27.62 -24.88 12.96
N LEU A 10 26.75 -24.65 11.98
CA LEU A 10 26.62 -23.35 11.30
C LEU A 10 25.77 -22.32 12.08
N ARG A 11 25.19 -22.72 13.23
CA ARG A 11 24.29 -21.85 14.03
C ARG A 11 24.90 -21.44 15.38
N GLN A 12 26.16 -21.82 15.65
CA GLN A 12 26.82 -21.66 16.95
C GLN A 12 27.08 -20.21 17.35
N SER A 13 27.29 -19.32 16.38
CA SER A 13 27.57 -17.92 16.65
C SER A 13 26.85 -17.02 15.66
N ASP A 14 26.68 -15.75 16.02
CA ASP A 14 26.09 -14.76 15.13
C ASP A 14 26.90 -14.56 13.84
N PRO A 15 28.25 -14.43 13.88
CA PRO A 15 29.04 -14.33 12.65
C PRO A 15 28.87 -15.53 11.71
N LEU A 16 28.80 -16.76 12.24
CA LEU A 16 28.58 -17.95 11.41
C LEU A 16 27.21 -17.92 10.74
N ARG A 17 26.15 -17.58 11.48
CA ARG A 17 24.79 -17.45 10.91
C ARG A 17 24.73 -16.35 9.85
N ARG A 18 25.47 -15.26 10.03
CA ARG A 18 25.56 -14.17 9.03
C ARG A 18 26.24 -14.62 7.74
N MET A 19 27.31 -15.42 7.83
CA MET A 19 28.03 -15.93 6.66
C MET A 19 27.22 -16.93 5.82
N VAL A 20 26.37 -17.74 6.46
CA VAL A 20 25.57 -18.77 5.78
C VAL A 20 24.12 -18.35 5.54
N ARG A 21 23.78 -17.08 5.76
CA ARG A 21 22.42 -16.58 5.57
C ARG A 21 22.09 -16.55 4.07
N GLU A 22 20.97 -17.17 3.71
CA GLU A 22 20.53 -17.29 2.31
C GLU A 22 19.62 -16.13 1.87
N THR A 23 18.91 -15.50 2.81
CA THR A 23 17.95 -14.43 2.52
C THR A 23 18.23 -13.19 3.37
N VAL A 24 18.24 -12.03 2.73
CA VAL A 24 18.36 -10.72 3.37
C VAL A 24 17.17 -9.88 2.93
N LEU A 25 16.55 -9.17 3.87
CA LEU A 25 15.50 -8.20 3.59
C LEU A 25 16.10 -6.80 3.75
N THR A 26 15.83 -5.92 2.80
CA THR A 26 16.20 -4.49 2.82
C THR A 26 14.94 -3.63 2.62
N PRO A 27 15.01 -2.31 2.88
CA PRO A 27 13.90 -1.40 2.55
C PRO A 27 13.49 -1.42 1.07
N ASP A 28 14.41 -1.80 0.17
CA ASP A 28 14.15 -1.91 -1.26
C ASP A 28 13.12 -3.01 -1.60
N ASP A 29 12.93 -3.98 -0.70
CA ASP A 29 11.97 -5.08 -0.86
C ASP A 29 10.53 -4.68 -0.46
N LEU A 30 10.31 -3.44 0.01
CA LEU A 30 9.05 -3.02 0.64
C LEU A 30 8.25 -2.06 -0.26
N ILE A 31 6.92 -2.19 -0.20
CA ILE A 31 5.95 -1.22 -0.71
C ILE A 31 5.05 -0.81 0.46
N TYR A 32 4.91 0.49 0.71
CA TYR A 32 4.12 1.00 1.83
C TYR A 32 2.69 1.40 1.43
N PRO A 33 1.64 0.75 1.97
CA PRO A 33 0.25 1.13 1.69
C PRO A 33 -0.17 2.44 2.36
N LEU A 34 -0.90 3.28 1.65
CA LEU A 34 -1.46 4.55 2.13
C LEU A 34 -2.95 4.63 1.79
N PHE A 35 -3.76 5.11 2.74
CA PHE A 35 -5.22 5.21 2.62
C PHE A 35 -5.64 6.68 2.52
N ALA A 36 -6.09 7.10 1.33
CA ALA A 36 -6.42 8.48 1.02
C ALA A 36 -7.89 8.81 1.29
N VAL A 37 -8.16 9.86 2.05
CA VAL A 37 -9.50 10.44 2.26
C VAL A 37 -9.54 11.90 1.84
N SER A 38 -10.75 12.40 1.60
CA SER A 38 -10.97 13.83 1.37
C SER A 38 -10.84 14.64 2.66
N GLY A 39 -10.59 15.94 2.52
CA GLY A 39 -10.42 16.88 3.63
C GLY A 39 -8.99 17.42 3.70
N GLU A 40 -8.69 18.10 4.79
CA GLU A 40 -7.39 18.72 5.07
C GLU A 40 -7.03 18.48 6.54
N GLY A 41 -5.78 18.09 6.82
CA GLY A 41 -5.32 17.81 8.18
C GLY A 41 -5.98 16.59 8.84
N VAL A 42 -6.63 15.74 8.05
CA VAL A 42 -7.29 14.51 8.53
C VAL A 42 -6.26 13.40 8.70
N ALA A 43 -6.26 12.80 9.89
CA ALA A 43 -5.62 11.53 10.20
C ALA A 43 -6.54 10.71 11.11
N LYS A 44 -7.26 9.75 10.55
CA LYS A 44 -8.25 8.93 11.25
C LYS A 44 -7.74 7.50 11.39
N GLU A 45 -7.56 7.03 12.63
CA GLU A 45 -7.07 5.68 12.89
C GLU A 45 -8.05 4.61 12.38
N VAL A 46 -7.50 3.57 11.78
CA VAL A 46 -8.22 2.35 11.40
C VAL A 46 -8.19 1.42 12.62
N ILE A 47 -9.30 1.35 13.37
CA ILE A 47 -9.37 0.64 14.67
C ILE A 47 -8.94 -0.84 14.57
N SER A 48 -9.24 -1.50 13.44
CA SER A 48 -8.84 -2.90 13.20
C SER A 48 -7.38 -3.09 12.82
N MET A 49 -6.64 -2.01 12.53
CA MET A 49 -5.25 -1.98 12.12
C MET A 49 -4.49 -0.92 12.95
N PRO A 50 -4.16 -1.20 14.22
CA PRO A 50 -3.52 -0.22 15.10
C PRO A 50 -2.24 0.39 14.48
N GLY A 51 -2.14 1.71 14.53
CA GLY A 51 -1.04 2.46 13.91
C GLY A 51 -1.20 2.76 12.42
N VAL A 52 -2.31 2.33 11.78
CA VAL A 52 -2.66 2.67 10.40
C VAL A 52 -3.75 3.73 10.38
N PHE A 53 -3.62 4.69 9.48
CA PHE A 53 -4.50 5.85 9.40
C PHE A 53 -5.04 6.05 7.99
N GLN A 54 -6.28 6.56 7.92
CA GLN A 54 -6.85 7.20 6.76
C GLN A 54 -6.43 8.66 6.78
N LEU A 55 -5.73 9.10 5.74
CA LEU A 55 -5.03 10.37 5.68
C LEU A 55 -5.61 11.26 4.58
N SER A 56 -5.79 12.54 4.89
CA SER A 56 -5.97 13.58 3.88
C SER A 56 -4.73 13.71 2.99
N ILE A 57 -4.87 14.31 1.80
CA ILE A 57 -3.79 14.39 0.81
C ILE A 57 -2.56 15.12 1.36
N ASP A 58 -2.74 16.20 2.13
CA ASP A 58 -1.63 16.91 2.78
C ASP A 58 -0.83 15.99 3.73
N LYS A 59 -1.54 15.16 4.51
CA LYS A 59 -0.92 14.16 5.39
C LYS A 59 -0.28 13.01 4.64
N ILE A 60 -0.87 12.57 3.53
CA ILE A 60 -0.23 11.56 2.65
C ILE A 60 1.10 12.08 2.10
N VAL A 61 1.18 13.35 1.72
CA VAL A 61 2.43 13.94 1.23
C VAL A 61 3.49 14.03 2.33
N GLU A 62 3.08 14.38 3.56
CA GLU A 62 3.98 14.32 4.73
C GLU A 62 4.52 12.90 4.96
N GLU A 63 3.64 11.90 4.92
CA GLU A 63 3.99 10.49 5.11
C GLU A 63 4.90 9.97 3.98
N ALA A 64 4.61 10.31 2.72
CA ALA A 64 5.41 9.91 1.57
C ALA A 64 6.85 10.43 1.64
N LYS A 65 7.07 11.64 2.19
CA LYS A 65 8.42 12.16 2.44
C LYS A 65 9.17 11.31 3.47
N GLN A 66 8.49 10.91 4.55
CA GLN A 66 9.09 10.03 5.56
C GLN A 66 9.42 8.64 5.00
N VAL A 67 8.51 8.08 4.19
CA VAL A 67 8.72 6.79 3.51
C VAL A 67 9.98 6.81 2.64
N ARG A 68 10.17 7.88 1.87
CA ARG A 68 11.41 8.08 1.11
C ARG A 68 12.62 8.19 2.03
N ASP A 69 12.54 9.00 3.09
CA ASP A 69 13.67 9.21 4.01
C ASP A 69 14.10 7.91 4.72
N LEU A 70 13.18 6.94 4.85
CA LEU A 70 13.44 5.58 5.33
C LEU A 70 14.05 4.64 4.27
N GLY A 71 14.19 5.10 3.03
CA GLY A 71 14.75 4.34 1.91
C GLY A 71 13.76 3.37 1.25
N ILE A 72 12.45 3.51 1.49
CA ILE A 72 11.43 2.65 0.86
C ILE A 72 11.15 3.19 -0.54
N PRO A 73 11.23 2.37 -1.60
CA PRO A 73 11.19 2.86 -2.99
C PRO A 73 9.78 3.18 -3.49
N SER A 74 8.74 2.63 -2.85
CA SER A 74 7.38 2.70 -3.39
C SER A 74 6.29 2.78 -2.32
N VAL A 75 5.20 3.46 -2.70
CA VAL A 75 3.91 3.42 -2.00
C VAL A 75 2.83 2.83 -2.89
N ILE A 76 1.77 2.27 -2.29
CA ILE A 76 0.52 1.93 -2.98
C ILE A 76 -0.63 2.70 -2.38
N LEU A 77 -1.45 3.32 -3.23
CA LEU A 77 -2.57 4.16 -2.81
C LEU A 77 -3.90 3.41 -2.87
N PHE A 78 -4.64 3.47 -1.77
CA PHE A 78 -6.04 3.05 -1.67
C PHE A 78 -6.90 4.29 -1.38
N GLY A 79 -7.88 4.56 -2.24
CA GLY A 79 -8.76 5.71 -2.10
C GLY A 79 -10.03 5.36 -1.35
N ILE A 80 -10.43 6.19 -0.39
CA ILE A 80 -11.71 6.06 0.33
C ILE A 80 -12.57 7.28 -0.04
N PRO A 81 -13.50 7.13 -0.98
CA PRO A 81 -14.30 8.25 -1.47
C PRO A 81 -15.37 8.64 -0.46
N ASN A 82 -15.81 9.90 -0.52
CA ASN A 82 -16.94 10.37 0.31
C ASN A 82 -18.27 9.76 -0.13
N GLU A 83 -18.39 9.48 -1.42
CA GLU A 83 -19.61 8.98 -2.06
C GLU A 83 -19.26 7.78 -2.94
N LYS A 84 -20.19 6.82 -3.00
CA LYS A 84 -20.11 5.64 -3.86
C LYS A 84 -21.31 5.65 -4.80
N ASP A 85 -21.12 5.18 -6.01
CA ASP A 85 -22.17 5.11 -7.03
C ASP A 85 -22.11 3.78 -7.80
N ALA A 86 -23.14 3.46 -8.57
CA ALA A 86 -23.21 2.18 -9.29
C ALA A 86 -22.19 2.09 -10.44
N GLU A 87 -21.78 3.22 -10.99
CA GLU A 87 -20.84 3.34 -12.11
C GLU A 87 -19.37 3.37 -11.66
N ALA A 88 -19.13 3.36 -10.34
CA ALA A 88 -17.83 3.51 -9.71
C ALA A 88 -17.07 4.78 -10.16
N THR A 89 -17.77 5.91 -10.36
CA THR A 89 -17.17 7.10 -11.01
C THR A 89 -15.88 7.58 -10.35
N GLY A 90 -15.80 7.48 -9.02
CA GLY A 90 -14.61 7.85 -8.25
C GLY A 90 -13.33 7.06 -8.60
N ALA A 91 -13.45 5.89 -9.24
CA ALA A 91 -12.31 5.07 -9.66
C ALA A 91 -11.57 5.66 -10.87
N TRP A 92 -12.27 6.35 -11.78
CA TRP A 92 -11.73 6.80 -13.06
C TRP A 92 -11.84 8.31 -13.30
N HIS A 93 -12.57 9.06 -12.45
CA HIS A 93 -12.70 10.50 -12.57
C HIS A 93 -11.35 11.23 -12.46
N ASP A 94 -11.12 12.25 -13.29
CA ASP A 94 -9.85 13.02 -13.32
C ASP A 94 -9.48 13.62 -11.96
N CYS A 95 -10.49 14.01 -11.19
CA CYS A 95 -10.34 14.53 -9.83
C CYS A 95 -10.62 13.50 -8.72
N GLY A 96 -10.54 12.20 -9.01
CA GLY A 96 -10.70 11.13 -8.03
C GLY A 96 -9.65 11.18 -6.93
N ILE A 97 -9.94 10.56 -5.79
CA ILE A 97 -9.09 10.70 -4.59
C ILE A 97 -7.68 10.11 -4.80
N VAL A 98 -7.57 8.97 -5.50
CA VAL A 98 -6.28 8.34 -5.84
C VAL A 98 -5.51 9.19 -6.84
N GLN A 99 -6.18 9.73 -7.87
CA GLN A 99 -5.58 10.58 -8.90
C GLN A 99 -4.97 11.84 -8.28
N ARG A 100 -5.73 12.50 -7.39
CA ARG A 100 -5.26 13.70 -6.68
C ARG A 100 -4.11 13.38 -5.72
N ALA A 101 -4.20 12.29 -4.96
CA ALA A 101 -3.13 11.87 -4.04
C ALA A 101 -1.85 11.50 -4.79
N ALA A 102 -1.96 10.73 -5.88
CA ALA A 102 -0.83 10.35 -6.73
C ALA A 102 -0.14 11.58 -7.31
N THR A 103 -0.92 12.53 -7.85
CA THR A 103 -0.38 13.79 -8.40
C THR A 103 0.39 14.56 -7.33
N ALA A 104 -0.21 14.77 -6.14
CA ALA A 104 0.43 15.50 -5.05
C ALA A 104 1.72 14.82 -4.55
N ILE A 105 1.74 13.49 -4.46
CA ILE A 105 2.95 12.74 -4.12
C ILE A 105 4.02 12.92 -5.19
N LYS A 106 3.68 12.80 -6.48
CA LYS A 106 4.65 12.97 -7.57
C LYS A 106 5.23 14.38 -7.65
N GLU A 107 4.45 15.40 -7.31
CA GLU A 107 4.93 16.78 -7.21
C GLU A 107 5.91 16.97 -6.05
N ALA A 108 5.62 16.37 -4.89
CA ALA A 108 6.42 16.56 -3.68
C ALA A 108 7.63 15.62 -3.55
N VAL A 109 7.52 14.41 -4.11
CA VAL A 109 8.52 13.33 -4.03
C VAL A 109 8.64 12.63 -5.41
N PRO A 110 9.21 13.30 -6.43
CA PRO A 110 9.24 12.78 -7.81
C PRO A 110 9.94 11.44 -7.98
N GLU A 111 10.87 11.09 -7.09
CA GLU A 111 11.63 9.84 -7.06
C GLU A 111 10.84 8.64 -6.53
N LEU A 112 9.81 8.87 -5.71
CA LEU A 112 9.03 7.78 -5.11
C LEU A 112 8.13 7.13 -6.18
N VAL A 113 8.16 5.81 -6.26
CA VAL A 113 7.24 5.05 -7.11
C VAL A 113 5.87 5.07 -6.47
N VAL A 114 4.86 5.44 -7.26
CA VAL A 114 3.46 5.46 -6.82
C VAL A 114 2.71 4.38 -7.59
N VAL A 115 2.24 3.38 -6.85
CA VAL A 115 1.36 2.33 -7.37
C VAL A 115 -0.08 2.74 -7.07
N ALA A 116 -0.94 2.71 -8.08
CA ALA A 116 -2.37 2.94 -7.90
C ALA A 116 -3.09 1.59 -7.81
N ASP A 117 -3.84 1.36 -6.73
CA ASP A 117 -4.79 0.26 -6.72
C ASP A 117 -5.87 0.51 -7.78
N THR A 118 -6.07 -0.46 -8.67
CA THR A 118 -6.99 -0.35 -9.81
C THR A 118 -8.12 -1.34 -9.62
N CYS A 119 -9.17 -0.88 -8.94
CA CYS A 119 -10.31 -1.70 -8.55
C CYS A 119 -11.58 -0.83 -8.41
N LEU A 120 -12.75 -1.47 -8.37
CA LEU A 120 -14.05 -0.78 -8.20
C LEU A 120 -14.66 -0.96 -6.80
N CYS A 121 -14.11 -1.85 -5.96
CA CYS A 121 -14.73 -2.21 -4.67
C CYS A 121 -14.95 -1.02 -3.74
N GLU A 122 -14.01 -0.10 -3.70
CA GLU A 122 -14.10 1.05 -2.80
C GLU A 122 -15.02 2.15 -3.34
N TYR A 123 -15.42 2.07 -4.62
CA TYR A 123 -16.18 3.10 -5.33
C TYR A 123 -17.62 2.70 -5.65
N THR A 124 -17.93 1.40 -5.64
CA THR A 124 -19.27 0.89 -5.91
C THR A 124 -20.16 0.86 -4.66
N THR A 125 -21.45 1.12 -4.82
CA THR A 125 -22.43 1.04 -3.71
C THR A 125 -22.54 -0.36 -3.10
N HIS A 126 -22.28 -1.40 -3.89
CA HIS A 126 -22.34 -2.80 -3.48
C HIS A 126 -21.02 -3.36 -2.95
N GLY A 127 -19.89 -2.66 -3.14
CA GLY A 127 -18.58 -3.08 -2.61
C GLY A 127 -17.86 -4.18 -3.39
N HIS A 128 -18.45 -4.74 -4.44
CA HIS A 128 -17.77 -5.68 -5.35
C HIS A 128 -16.73 -4.99 -6.27
N CYS A 129 -15.72 -5.75 -6.67
CA CYS A 129 -14.59 -5.29 -7.49
C CYS A 129 -14.93 -5.00 -8.97
N GLY A 130 -16.19 -5.17 -9.37
CA GLY A 130 -16.66 -5.08 -10.75
C GLY A 130 -18.15 -4.70 -10.79
N TYR A 131 -18.66 -4.41 -11.98
CA TYR A 131 -20.09 -4.21 -12.19
C TYR A 131 -20.87 -5.49 -11.89
N LEU A 132 -22.03 -5.34 -11.25
CA LEU A 132 -22.97 -6.43 -11.03
C LEU A 132 -24.06 -6.38 -12.08
N GLU A 133 -23.95 -7.17 -13.15
CA GLU A 133 -25.14 -7.51 -13.93
C GLU A 133 -25.93 -8.59 -13.20
N THR A 134 -27.26 -8.40 -13.12
CA THR A 134 -28.13 -9.43 -12.53
C THR A 134 -28.25 -10.60 -13.51
N GLY A 135 -27.46 -11.65 -13.30
CA GLY A 135 -27.50 -12.88 -14.11
C GLY A 135 -26.24 -13.15 -14.92
N ASP A 136 -25.26 -12.24 -14.93
CA ASP A 136 -23.96 -12.48 -15.55
C ASP A 136 -22.89 -12.85 -14.50
N LEU A 137 -22.47 -14.10 -14.53
CA LEU A 137 -21.37 -14.65 -13.71
C LEU A 137 -20.07 -14.76 -14.50
N THR A 138 -20.03 -14.27 -15.75
CA THR A 138 -18.88 -14.44 -16.64
C THR A 138 -17.76 -13.43 -16.38
N GLY A 139 -18.07 -12.31 -15.73
CA GLY A 139 -17.09 -11.27 -15.41
C GLY A 139 -16.45 -10.65 -16.66
N GLN A 140 -17.18 -10.64 -17.78
CA GLN A 140 -16.80 -9.95 -19.02
C GLN A 140 -17.47 -8.58 -19.12
#